data_AF-A0A5K7ZAE4-F1
#
_entry.id   AF-A0A5K7ZAE4-F1
#
_cell.length_a   1.000
_cell.length_b   1.000
_cell.length_c   1.000
_cell.angle_alpha   90.00
_cell.angle_beta   90.00
_cell.angle_gamma   90.00
#
_symmetry.space_group_name_H-M   'P 1'
#
loop_
_entity.id
_entity.type
_entity.pdbx_description
1 polymer ?
#
loop_
_entity_poly.entity_id
_entity_poly.type
_entity_poly.pdbx_seq_one_letter_code
_entity_poly.pdbx_strand_id
1 'polypeptide(L)'
;MMNVDDILLSPHFHKNWDTRMGCDPSPEAVMAVIRSGIRVHSGRELRDLANQRFVMLAVYWHPDLDIVISVDTTMRPWRAISVLSRDSWRRRQERKIRKPKRRKHDKPGGRLRRKPTEKKWRFR
;
A
#
# COMPACT_ATOMS: atom_id res chain seq x y z
N MET A 1 9.87 23.67 4.25
CA MET A 1 8.66 23.56 3.39
C MET A 1 8.91 22.44 2.39
N MET A 2 7.94 21.56 2.11
CA MET A 2 8.13 20.45 1.14
C MET A 2 8.07 21.01 -0.28
N ASN A 3 9.03 20.68 -1.16
CA ASN A 3 9.00 21.11 -2.57
C ASN A 3 8.31 20.08 -3.47
N VAL A 4 7.96 20.48 -4.70
CA VAL A 4 7.28 19.59 -5.67
C VAL A 4 8.21 18.46 -6.10
N ASP A 5 9.48 18.76 -6.34
CA ASP A 5 10.51 17.78 -6.73
C ASP A 5 10.86 16.78 -5.61
N ASP A 6 10.33 16.98 -4.40
CA ASP A 6 10.59 16.13 -3.25
C ASP A 6 9.64 14.93 -3.14
N ILE A 7 8.68 14.72 -4.04
CA ILE A 7 7.70 13.63 -3.91
C ILE A 7 7.68 12.68 -5.11
N LEU A 8 7.82 11.37 -4.81
CA LEU A 8 7.59 10.28 -5.74
C LEU A 8 6.21 9.66 -5.49
N LEU A 9 5.52 9.29 -6.57
CA LEU A 9 4.22 8.65 -6.50
C LEU A 9 4.38 7.15 -6.75
N SER A 10 3.91 6.32 -5.82
CA SER A 10 3.98 4.87 -6.01
C SER A 10 2.98 4.40 -7.09
N PRO A 11 3.21 3.26 -7.77
CA PRO A 11 2.23 2.71 -8.72
C PRO A 11 0.86 2.45 -8.08
N HIS A 12 0.84 2.09 -6.79
CA HIS A 12 -0.41 1.90 -6.06
C HIS A 12 -1.16 3.22 -5.85
N PHE A 13 -0.43 4.31 -5.62
CA PHE A 13 -0.97 5.65 -5.50
C PHE A 13 -1.63 6.09 -6.82
N HIS A 14 -0.93 6.00 -7.96
CA HIS A 14 -1.48 6.34 -9.29
C HIS A 14 -2.83 5.67 -9.52
N LYS A 15 -2.90 4.36 -9.30
CA LYS A 15 -4.13 3.58 -9.51
C LYS A 15 -5.30 4.07 -8.65
N ASN A 16 -5.06 4.33 -7.36
CA ASN A 16 -6.12 4.77 -6.46
C ASN A 16 -6.53 6.22 -6.75
N TRP A 17 -5.58 7.06 -7.14
CA TRP A 17 -5.83 8.43 -7.53
C TRP A 17 -6.71 8.51 -8.78
N ASP A 18 -6.32 7.82 -9.84
CA ASP A 18 -7.12 7.73 -11.08
C ASP A 18 -8.53 7.21 -10.80
N THR A 19 -8.65 6.19 -9.94
CA THR A 19 -9.96 5.67 -9.52
C THR A 19 -10.85 6.73 -8.86
N ARG A 20 -10.27 7.73 -8.20
CA ARG A 20 -10.97 8.78 -7.44
C ARG A 20 -11.16 10.08 -8.22
N MET A 21 -10.16 10.47 -8.99
CA MET A 21 -10.09 11.77 -9.67
C MET A 21 -10.35 11.66 -11.18
N GLY A 22 -10.29 10.45 -11.74
CA GLY A 22 -10.49 10.20 -13.18
C GLY A 22 -9.35 10.71 -14.06
N CYS A 23 -8.18 10.96 -13.47
CA CYS A 23 -6.99 11.46 -14.15
C CYS A 23 -5.72 10.94 -13.48
N ASP A 24 -4.58 11.06 -14.17
CA ASP A 24 -3.28 10.72 -13.59
C ASP A 24 -2.85 11.80 -12.58
N PRO A 25 -2.29 11.44 -11.41
CA PRO A 25 -1.78 12.44 -10.47
C PRO A 25 -0.52 13.12 -10.99
N SER A 26 -0.48 14.46 -10.91
CA SER A 26 0.79 15.19 -10.99
C SER A 26 1.37 15.39 -9.58
N PRO A 27 2.71 15.41 -9.42
CA PRO A 27 3.36 15.75 -8.15
C PRO A 27 2.88 17.10 -7.57
N GLU A 28 2.66 18.10 -8.41
CA GLU A 28 2.15 19.44 -8.03
C GLU A 28 0.76 19.34 -7.40
N ALA A 29 -0.16 18.61 -8.03
CA ALA A 29 -1.52 18.44 -7.54
C ALA A 29 -1.52 17.69 -6.20
N VAL A 30 -0.74 16.61 -6.09
CA VAL A 30 -0.60 15.86 -4.84
C VAL A 30 -0.03 16.74 -3.73
N MET A 31 0.99 17.55 -4.04
CA MET A 31 1.58 18.48 -3.10
C MET A 31 0.62 19.59 -2.68
N ALA A 32 -0.19 20.13 -3.60
CA ALA A 32 -1.22 21.10 -3.28
C ALA A 32 -2.24 20.52 -2.30
N VAL A 33 -2.68 19.28 -2.53
CA VAL A 33 -3.57 18.55 -1.60
C VAL A 33 -2.92 18.34 -0.24
N ILE A 34 -1.67 17.91 -0.18
CA ILE A 34 -0.96 17.70 1.10
C ILE A 34 -0.79 19.01 1.87
N ARG A 35 -0.49 20.11 1.18
CA ARG A 35 -0.25 21.44 1.78
C ARG A 35 -1.54 22.10 2.30
N SER A 36 -2.66 21.90 1.60
CA SER A 36 -3.98 22.42 1.99
C SER A 36 -4.73 21.49 2.95
N GLY A 37 -4.36 20.22 3.01
CA GLY A 37 -4.94 19.24 3.91
C GLY A 37 -4.47 19.35 5.36
N ILE A 38 -5.21 18.70 6.24
CA ILE A 38 -4.91 18.57 7.67
C ILE A 38 -3.96 17.40 7.86
N ARG A 39 -2.79 17.65 8.45
CA ARG A 39 -1.89 16.56 8.88
C ARG A 39 -2.47 15.88 10.11
N VAL A 40 -2.99 14.66 9.93
CA VAL A 40 -3.58 13.84 11.00
C VAL A 40 -2.49 13.28 11.92
N HIS A 41 -1.39 12.80 11.35
CA HIS A 41 -0.18 12.49 12.11
C HIS A 41 1.09 12.57 11.26
N SER A 42 2.22 12.81 11.92
CA SER A 42 3.53 12.83 11.27
C SER A 42 4.05 11.42 11.01
N GLY A 43 4.88 11.29 9.96
CA GLY A 43 5.66 10.09 9.72
C GLY A 43 6.87 10.04 10.65
N ARG A 44 7.26 8.84 11.05
CA ARG A 44 8.40 8.61 11.94
C ARG A 44 8.99 7.22 11.73
N GLU A 45 10.29 7.14 11.86
CA GLU A 45 10.98 5.87 11.98
C GLU A 45 10.86 5.37 13.42
N LEU A 46 10.53 4.10 13.56
CA LEU A 46 10.35 3.43 14.85
C LEU A 46 11.17 2.15 14.89
N ARG A 47 11.41 1.67 16.11
CA ARG A 47 12.06 0.39 16.38
C ARG A 47 11.18 -0.42 17.31
N ASP A 48 11.07 -1.71 17.05
CA ASP A 48 10.36 -2.63 17.94
C ASP A 48 11.25 -3.11 19.10
N LEU A 49 10.72 -3.99 19.94
CA LEU A 49 11.45 -4.56 21.09
C LEU A 49 12.64 -5.43 20.67
N ALA A 50 12.65 -5.94 19.43
CA ALA A 50 13.75 -6.68 18.83
C ALA A 50 14.71 -5.76 18.04
N ASN A 51 14.61 -4.44 18.25
CA ASN A 51 15.39 -3.40 17.58
C ASN A 51 15.22 -3.39 16.05
N GLN A 52 14.15 -3.99 15.51
CA GLN A 52 13.84 -4.01 14.09
C GLN A 52 13.21 -2.69 13.67
N ARG A 53 13.67 -2.15 12.54
CA ARG A 53 13.19 -0.89 11.99
C ARG A 53 11.83 -1.06 11.33
N PHE A 54 10.89 -0.17 11.65
CA PHE A 54 9.65 -0.02 10.89
C PHE A 54 9.28 1.45 10.72
N VAL A 55 8.59 1.76 9.62
CA VAL A 55 8.23 3.14 9.25
C VAL A 55 6.74 3.36 9.51
N MET A 56 6.44 4.36 10.33
CA MET A 56 5.11 4.92 10.41
C MET A 56 4.97 6.02 9.35
N LEU A 57 4.05 5.82 8.40
CA LEU A 57 3.77 6.80 7.35
C LEU A 57 3.14 8.06 7.94
N ALA A 58 3.39 9.23 7.36
CA ALA A 58 2.59 10.42 7.62
C ALA A 58 1.20 10.26 6.98
N VAL A 59 0.17 10.84 7.60
CA VAL A 59 -1.20 10.84 7.07
C VAL A 59 -1.73 12.27 7.00
N TYR A 60 -2.25 12.61 5.83
CA TYR A 60 -2.91 13.88 5.53
C TYR A 60 -4.35 13.61 5.12
N TRP A 61 -5.28 14.39 5.64
CA TRP A 61 -6.70 14.34 5.29
C TRP A 61 -7.11 15.67 4.68
N HIS A 62 -7.70 15.62 3.48
CA HIS A 62 -8.29 16.79 2.85
C HIS A 62 -9.82 16.68 2.93
N PRO A 63 -10.49 17.53 3.73
CA PRO A 63 -11.92 17.42 3.98
C PRO A 63 -12.74 17.67 2.72
N ASP A 64 -12.44 18.73 1.96
CA ASP A 64 -13.26 19.11 0.79
C ASP A 64 -13.20 18.08 -0.35
N LEU A 65 -12.04 17.43 -0.52
CA LEU A 65 -11.86 16.37 -1.50
C LEU A 65 -12.27 14.99 -0.95
N ASP A 66 -12.55 14.87 0.35
CA ASP A 66 -12.82 13.61 1.06
C ASP A 66 -11.79 12.52 0.73
N ILE A 67 -10.51 12.88 0.85
CA ILE A 67 -9.38 11.97 0.60
C ILE A 67 -8.38 11.95 1.75
N VAL A 68 -7.78 10.79 1.96
CA VAL A 68 -6.71 10.55 2.93
C VAL A 68 -5.48 10.06 2.18
N ILE A 69 -4.36 10.76 2.31
CA ILE A 69 -3.09 10.43 1.67
C ILE A 69 -2.11 9.93 2.71
N SER A 70 -1.49 8.77 2.45
CA SER A 70 -0.37 8.25 3.22
C SER A 70 0.96 8.48 2.50
N VAL A 71 1.92 9.04 3.23
CA VAL A 71 3.22 9.45 2.69
C VAL A 71 4.34 8.89 3.56
N ASP A 72 5.33 8.25 2.95
CA ASP A 72 6.60 7.99 3.61
C ASP A 72 7.44 9.26 3.60
N THR A 73 7.63 9.85 4.78
CA THR A 73 8.42 11.07 4.99
C THR A 73 9.79 10.79 5.62
N THR A 74 10.15 9.52 5.80
CA THR A 74 11.41 9.11 6.47
C THR A 74 12.60 9.05 5.52
N MET A 75 12.34 8.97 4.21
CA MET A 75 13.35 8.98 3.15
C MET A 75 13.11 10.14 2.21
N ARG A 76 14.18 10.70 1.63
CA ARG A 76 14.09 11.67 0.51
C ARG A 76 14.52 11.02 -0.82
N PRO A 77 13.84 11.31 -1.94
CA PRO A 77 12.57 12.03 -2.02
C PRO A 77 11.46 11.27 -1.29
N TRP A 78 10.52 12.01 -0.72
CA TRP A 78 9.36 11.46 -0.02
C TRP A 78 8.51 10.63 -0.97
N ARG A 79 7.70 9.71 -0.45
CA ARG A 79 6.91 8.82 -1.31
C ARG A 79 5.45 8.78 -0.92
N ALA A 80 4.57 9.18 -1.83
CA ALA A 80 3.13 8.97 -1.69
C ALA A 80 2.81 7.48 -1.93
N ILE A 81 2.38 6.79 -0.87
CA ILE A 81 2.17 5.34 -0.88
C ILE A 81 0.75 4.99 -1.29
N SER A 82 -0.24 5.70 -0.77
CA SER A 82 -1.64 5.45 -1.11
C SER A 82 -2.48 6.70 -0.94
N VAL A 83 -3.57 6.75 -1.72
CA VAL A 83 -4.69 7.63 -1.46
C VAL A 83 -5.92 6.76 -1.22
N LEU A 84 -6.67 7.13 -0.19
CA LEU A 84 -7.95 6.55 0.15
C LEU A 84 -9.03 7.60 0.00
N SER A 85 -10.19 7.13 -0.42
CA SER A 85 -11.42 7.89 -0.52
C SER A 85 -12.57 7.04 -0.02
N ARG A 86 -13.70 7.66 0.28
CA ARG A 86 -14.91 6.93 0.64
C ARG A 86 -15.31 5.89 -0.40
N ASP A 87 -15.22 6.21 -1.68
CA ASP A 87 -15.58 5.31 -2.78
C ASP A 87 -14.62 4.11 -2.90
N SER A 88 -13.32 4.36 -2.82
CA SER A 88 -12.31 3.29 -2.87
C SER A 88 -12.44 2.36 -1.67
N TRP A 89 -12.81 2.88 -0.49
CA TRP A 89 -13.13 2.08 0.68
C TRP A 89 -14.39 1.22 0.47
N ARG A 90 -15.50 1.80 -0.02
CA ARG A 90 -16.75 1.05 -0.30
C ARG A 90 -16.52 -0.10 -1.26
N ARG A 91 -15.88 0.15 -2.42
CA ARG A 91 -15.55 -0.90 -3.40
C ARG A 91 -14.68 -2.01 -2.79
N ARG A 92 -13.78 -1.66 -1.87
CA ARG A 92 -12.95 -2.66 -1.16
C ARG A 92 -13.78 -3.56 -0.27
N GLN A 93 -14.78 -3.01 0.43
CA GLN A 93 -15.68 -3.82 1.26
C GLN A 93 -16.56 -4.73 0.39
N GLU A 94 -17.10 -4.23 -0.72
CA GLU A 94 -17.88 -5.03 -1.66
C GLU A 94 -17.08 -6.21 -2.23
N ARG A 95 -15.81 -6.00 -2.57
CA ARG A 95 -14.92 -7.09 -3.02
C ARG A 95 -14.69 -8.17 -1.96
N LYS A 96 -14.70 -7.80 -0.67
CA LYS A 96 -14.58 -8.79 0.42
C LYS A 96 -15.87 -9.61 0.56
N ILE A 97 -17.02 -8.96 0.38
CA ILE A 97 -18.33 -9.61 0.44
C ILE A 97 -18.52 -10.56 -0.76
N ARG A 98 -18.16 -10.12 -1.97
CA ARG A 98 -18.35 -10.89 -3.22
C ARG A 98 -17.40 -12.08 -3.40
N LYS A 99 -16.31 -12.18 -2.63
CA LYS A 99 -15.43 -13.36 -2.67
C LYS A 99 -15.89 -14.35 -1.61
N PRO A 100 -16.74 -15.36 -1.93
CA PRO A 100 -16.93 -16.48 -1.02
C PRO A 100 -15.54 -17.06 -0.70
N LYS A 101 -15.26 -17.31 0.58
CA LYS A 101 -14.08 -18.05 1.01
C LYS A 101 -14.06 -19.35 0.22
N ARG A 102 -13.23 -19.45 -0.84
CA ARG A 102 -12.92 -20.73 -1.49
C ARG A 102 -12.49 -21.66 -0.36
N ARG A 103 -13.31 -22.67 -0.05
CA ARG A 103 -12.96 -23.65 0.97
C ARG A 103 -11.74 -24.38 0.42
N LYS A 104 -10.74 -24.67 1.26
CA LYS A 104 -9.50 -25.33 0.81
C LYS A 104 -9.76 -26.64 0.03
N HIS A 105 -10.93 -27.24 0.21
CA HIS A 105 -11.42 -28.42 -0.51
C HIS A 105 -11.81 -28.20 -1.98
N ASP A 106 -12.05 -26.96 -2.42
CA ASP A 106 -12.49 -26.67 -3.79
C ASP A 106 -11.31 -26.52 -4.77
N LYS A 107 -10.10 -26.91 -4.37
CA LYS A 107 -8.95 -26.94 -5.27
C LYS A 107 -9.01 -28.25 -6.08
N PRO A 108 -9.26 -28.21 -7.40
CA PRO A 108 -9.15 -29.40 -8.22
C PRO A 108 -7.69 -29.84 -8.23
N GLY A 109 -7.45 -31.08 -7.77
CA GLY A 109 -6.21 -31.84 -8.01
C GLY A 109 -4.92 -31.14 -7.61
N GLY A 110 -4.59 -31.16 -6.32
CA GLY A 110 -3.19 -31.00 -5.92
C GLY A 110 -2.35 -32.06 -6.63
N ARG A 111 -1.47 -31.65 -7.55
CA ARG A 111 -0.43 -32.54 -8.10
C ARG A 111 0.27 -33.19 -6.92
N LEU A 112 0.13 -34.51 -6.77
CA LEU A 112 0.95 -35.32 -5.88
C LEU A 112 2.41 -35.00 -6.19
N ARG A 113 3.02 -34.20 -5.31
CA ARG A 113 4.46 -33.97 -5.30
C ARG A 113 5.09 -35.32 -5.00
N ARG A 114 5.55 -36.03 -6.03
CA ARG A 114 6.29 -37.28 -5.88
C ARG A 114 7.43 -37.02 -4.90
N LYS A 115 7.47 -37.77 -3.79
CA LYS A 115 8.57 -37.71 -2.82
C LYS A 115 9.88 -38.06 -3.55
N PRO A 116 10.99 -37.35 -3.32
CA PRO A 116 12.28 -37.78 -3.82
C PRO A 116 12.61 -39.13 -3.20
N THR A 117 12.87 -40.13 -4.03
CA THR A 117 13.39 -41.42 -3.59
C THR A 117 14.78 -41.23 -2.97
N GLU A 118 14.98 -41.80 -1.78
CA GLU A 118 16.29 -41.85 -1.11
C GLU A 118 17.33 -42.48 -2.03
N LYS A 119 18.35 -41.71 -2.41
CA LYS A 119 19.58 -42.28 -2.94
C LYS A 119 20.36 -42.89 -1.77
N LYS A 120 20.31 -44.23 -1.67
CA LYS A 120 21.24 -45.01 -0.84
C LYS A 120 22.68 -44.73 -1.29
N TRP A 121 23.47 -44.08 -0.44
CA TRP A 121 24.92 -44.03 -0.61
C TRP A 121 25.49 -45.43 -0.36
N ARG A 122 26.19 -46.00 -1.34
CA ARG A 122 27.08 -47.14 -1.14
C ARG A 122 28.49 -46.58 -1.01
N PHE A 123 29.06 -46.64 0.18
CA PHE A 123 30.50 -46.52 0.36
C PHE A 123 31.15 -47.80 -0.19
N ARG A 124 32.26 -47.62 -0.92
CA ARG A 124 33.13 -48.68 -1.40
C ARG A 124 34.50 -48.46 -0.79
#